data_AF-A0A3D3X704-F1
#
_entry.id   AF-A0A3D3X704-F1
#
_cell.length_a   1.000
_cell.length_b   1.000
_cell.length_c   1.000
_cell.angle_alpha   90.00
_cell.angle_beta   90.00
_cell.angle_gamma   90.00
#
_symmetry.space_group_name_H-M   'P 1'
#
loop_
_entity.id
_entity.type
_entity.pdbx_description
1 polymer ?
#
loop_
_entity_poly.entity_id
_entity_poly.type
_entity_poly.pdbx_seq_one_letter_code
_entity_poly.pdbx_strand_id
1 'polypeptide(L)'
;MHSEDYKNISPFLLLDHAAPKYFPPTEQKLGVGEHPHRGFETVTFAIKGEVEHRDSGGGGGTITTGGVQWMTAGSGVVHDEFHSREFSEKGGDFEMIQLWVNLPAKF
;
A
#
# COMPACT_ATOMS: atom_id res chain seq x y z
N MET A 1 18.00 -6.21 8.41
CA MET A 1 18.78 -5.47 7.40
C MET A 1 20.04 -4.95 8.06
N HIS A 2 21.22 -5.24 7.52
CA HIS A 2 22.47 -4.72 8.09
C HIS A 2 22.61 -3.22 7.72
N SER A 3 23.27 -2.43 8.55
CA SER A 3 23.36 -0.97 8.40
C SER A 3 24.05 -0.50 7.10
N GLU A 4 24.88 -1.36 6.51
CA GLU A 4 25.54 -1.13 5.22
C GLU A 4 24.55 -1.19 4.04
N ASP A 5 23.57 -2.10 4.08
CA ASP A 5 22.59 -2.28 3.01
C ASP A 5 21.74 -1.02 2.82
N TYR A 6 21.40 -0.35 3.92
CA TYR A 6 20.55 0.85 3.94
C TYR A 6 21.16 2.02 3.17
N LYS A 7 22.50 2.17 3.18
CA LYS A 7 23.18 3.25 2.46
C LYS A 7 23.08 3.06 0.95
N ASN A 8 23.05 1.81 0.48
CA ASN A 8 23.06 1.49 -0.95
C ASN A 8 21.66 1.58 -1.58
N ILE A 9 20.61 1.41 -0.78
CA ILE A 9 19.22 1.47 -1.27
C ILE A 9 18.50 2.76 -0.90
N SER A 10 19.10 3.63 -0.08
CA SER A 10 18.54 4.96 0.19
C SER A 10 18.22 5.68 -1.12
N PRO A 11 16.99 6.24 -1.28
CA PRO A 11 16.00 6.55 -0.24
C PRO A 11 14.95 5.46 0.04
N PHE A 12 15.06 4.25 -0.53
CA PHE A 12 14.07 3.19 -0.37
C PHE A 12 14.25 2.46 0.97
N LEU A 13 13.13 2.21 1.66
CA LEU A 13 13.11 1.59 2.99
C LEU A 13 12.65 0.14 2.97
N LEU A 14 11.68 -0.15 2.11
CA LEU A 14 11.02 -1.44 2.02
C LEU A 14 10.40 -1.58 0.63
N LEU A 15 10.45 -2.79 0.07
CA LEU A 15 9.64 -3.18 -1.08
C LEU A 15 9.02 -4.53 -0.76
N ASP A 16 7.70 -4.57 -0.70
CA ASP A 16 6.94 -5.80 -0.61
C ASP A 16 6.23 -6.05 -1.95
N HIS A 17 6.39 -7.26 -2.47
CA HIS A 17 5.69 -7.74 -3.66
C HIS A 17 4.67 -8.79 -3.22
N ALA A 18 3.40 -8.42 -3.27
CA ALA A 18 2.30 -9.37 -3.20
C ALA A 18 2.25 -10.10 -4.55
N ALA A 19 3.04 -11.16 -4.67
CA ALA A 19 3.18 -11.95 -5.88
C ALA A 19 1.81 -12.42 -6.43
N PRO A 20 1.69 -12.62 -7.76
CA PRO A 20 0.43 -13.00 -8.39
C PRO A 20 -0.27 -14.14 -7.67
N LYS A 21 -1.51 -13.88 -7.24
CA LYS A 21 -2.35 -14.87 -6.56
C LYS A 21 -3.81 -14.71 -6.95
N TYR A 22 -4.46 -15.83 -7.24
CA TYR A 22 -5.90 -15.85 -7.45
C TYR A 22 -6.64 -15.81 -6.11
N PHE A 23 -7.66 -14.95 -6.02
CA PHE A 23 -8.61 -14.89 -4.91
C PHE A 23 -10.02 -15.22 -5.42
N PRO A 24 -10.74 -16.18 -4.80
CA PRO A 24 -12.13 -16.45 -5.16
C PRO A 24 -13.05 -15.30 -4.70
N PRO A 25 -14.23 -15.15 -5.33
CA PRO A 25 -15.30 -14.26 -4.85
C PRO A 25 -15.58 -14.46 -3.35
N THR A 26 -15.73 -13.37 -2.62
CA THR A 26 -15.98 -13.40 -1.17
C THR A 26 -16.66 -12.12 -0.67
N GLU A 27 -17.44 -12.26 0.40
CA GLU A 27 -17.95 -11.12 1.17
C GLU A 27 -17.01 -10.69 2.31
N GLN A 28 -15.93 -11.45 2.53
CA GLN A 28 -14.95 -11.14 3.57
C GLN A 28 -14.07 -9.97 3.15
N LYS A 29 -13.85 -9.03 4.09
CA LYS A 29 -12.90 -7.94 3.90
C LYS A 29 -11.47 -8.46 4.06
N LEU A 30 -10.75 -8.60 2.94
CA LEU A 30 -9.36 -9.07 2.93
C LEU A 30 -8.40 -7.88 2.82
N GLY A 31 -7.42 -7.81 3.73
CA GLY A 31 -6.48 -6.69 3.78
C GLY A 31 -5.90 -6.48 5.17
N VAL A 32 -5.45 -5.27 5.43
CA VAL A 32 -4.85 -4.82 6.69
C VAL A 32 -5.75 -3.74 7.30
N GLY A 33 -6.12 -3.95 8.57
CA GLY A 33 -6.87 -2.96 9.34
C GLY A 33 -6.08 -1.69 9.63
N GLU A 34 -6.64 -0.83 10.49
CA GLU A 34 -6.01 0.45 10.84
C GLU A 34 -4.59 0.27 11.38
N HIS A 35 -3.64 0.98 10.78
CA HIS A 35 -2.24 0.97 11.20
C HIS A 35 -1.56 2.33 10.93
N PRO A 36 -0.56 2.72 11.74
CA PRO A 36 0.09 4.02 11.64
C PRO A 36 1.33 4.01 10.74
N HIS A 37 1.58 5.13 10.06
CA HIS A 37 2.86 5.46 9.43
C HIS A 37 3.31 6.88 9.82
N ARG A 38 4.62 7.14 9.84
CA ARG A 38 5.20 8.46 10.11
C ARG A 38 6.62 8.56 9.53
N GLY A 39 6.96 9.69 8.93
CA GLY A 39 8.33 10.05 8.54
C GLY A 39 8.78 9.55 7.18
N PHE A 40 7.91 8.91 6.40
CA PHE A 40 8.19 8.42 5.05
C PHE A 40 6.91 8.45 4.20
N GLU A 41 7.00 7.95 2.98
CA GLU A 41 5.89 7.83 2.04
C GLU A 41 5.66 6.36 1.66
N THR A 42 4.40 5.97 1.46
CA THR A 42 4.06 4.67 0.87
C THR A 42 3.62 4.88 -0.57
N VAL A 43 4.12 4.03 -1.46
CA VAL A 43 3.76 4.01 -2.88
C VAL A 43 3.23 2.63 -3.21
N THR A 44 1.93 2.55 -3.47
CA THR A 44 1.23 1.30 -3.79
C THR A 44 0.91 1.26 -5.28
N PHE A 45 1.39 0.23 -5.98
CA PHE A 45 1.13 -0.04 -7.38
C PHE A 45 0.17 -1.22 -7.52
N ALA A 46 -0.97 -0.99 -8.18
CA ALA A 46 -1.91 -2.05 -8.52
C ALA A 46 -1.57 -2.67 -9.87
N ILE A 47 -0.93 -3.83 -9.85
CA ILE A 47 -0.61 -4.56 -11.09
C ILE A 47 -1.82 -5.35 -11.57
N LYS A 48 -2.52 -6.02 -10.64
CA LYS A 48 -3.81 -6.69 -10.87
C LYS A 48 -4.71 -6.59 -9.65
N GLY A 49 -6.03 -6.53 -9.88
CA GLY A 49 -7.01 -6.35 -8.83
C GLY A 49 -7.10 -4.89 -8.39
N GLU A 50 -7.70 -4.67 -7.22
CA GLU A 50 -7.98 -3.32 -6.71
C GLU A 50 -7.88 -3.27 -5.19
N VAL A 51 -7.44 -2.12 -4.66
CA VAL A 51 -7.35 -1.86 -3.21
C VAL A 51 -8.11 -0.59 -2.87
N GLU A 52 -9.00 -0.66 -1.89
CA GLU A 52 -9.60 0.49 -1.21
C GLU A 52 -8.76 0.85 0.01
N HIS A 53 -8.51 2.15 0.19
CA HIS A 53 -7.82 2.68 1.36
C HIS A 53 -8.58 3.88 1.95
N ARG A 54 -8.45 4.09 3.26
CA ARG A 54 -8.99 5.27 3.96
C ARG A 54 -8.01 5.73 5.02
N ASP A 55 -7.88 7.05 5.18
CA ASP A 55 -6.95 7.63 6.14
C ASP A 55 -7.65 8.53 7.19
N SER A 56 -6.94 8.75 8.29
CA SER A 56 -7.38 9.55 9.43
C SER A 56 -7.55 11.05 9.11
N GLY A 57 -7.04 11.53 7.98
CA GLY A 57 -7.25 12.88 7.46
C GLY A 57 -8.60 13.03 6.74
N GLY A 58 -9.38 11.95 6.63
CA GLY A 58 -10.63 11.90 5.88
C GLY A 58 -10.42 11.65 4.38
N GLY A 59 -9.19 11.38 3.96
CA GLY A 59 -8.87 10.93 2.61
C GLY A 59 -9.10 9.43 2.43
N GLY A 60 -8.78 8.97 1.23
CA GLY A 60 -9.03 7.60 0.80
C GLY A 60 -9.32 7.51 -0.68
N GLY A 61 -9.53 6.30 -1.16
CA GLY A 61 -9.85 6.04 -2.55
C GLY A 61 -9.70 4.57 -2.92
N THR A 62 -9.92 4.27 -4.20
CA THR A 62 -9.67 2.96 -4.77
C THR A 62 -8.51 3.05 -5.76
N ILE A 63 -7.49 2.24 -5.53
CA ILE A 63 -6.39 2.00 -6.46
C ILE A 63 -6.82 0.87 -7.38
N THR A 64 -7.24 1.22 -8.59
CA THR A 64 -7.63 0.24 -9.61
C THR A 64 -6.41 -0.32 -10.34
N THR A 65 -6.57 -1.42 -11.06
CA THR A 65 -5.50 -2.00 -11.90
C THR A 65 -4.83 -0.94 -12.81
N GLY A 66 -3.50 -0.92 -12.81
CA GLY A 66 -2.65 0.09 -13.45
C GLY A 66 -2.48 1.40 -12.67
N GLY A 67 -3.24 1.57 -11.59
CA GLY A 67 -3.23 2.73 -10.74
C GLY A 67 -2.06 2.74 -9.74
N VAL A 68 -1.76 3.95 -9.27
CA VAL A 68 -0.74 4.19 -8.25
C VAL A 68 -1.32 5.14 -7.21
N GLN A 69 -1.08 4.81 -5.94
CA GLN A 69 -1.28 5.73 -4.84
C GLN A 69 0.09 6.08 -4.25
N TRP A 70 0.35 7.36 -4.08
CA TRP A 70 1.51 7.88 -3.37
C TRP A 70 1.02 8.66 -2.17
N MET A 71 1.24 8.12 -0.97
CA MET A 71 0.79 8.72 0.28
C MET A 71 1.98 9.20 1.10
N THR A 72 2.02 10.49 1.37
CA THR A 72 2.98 11.09 2.28
C THR A 72 2.49 10.96 3.72
N ALA A 73 3.12 10.09 4.53
CA ALA A 73 2.75 9.95 5.94
C ALA A 73 3.24 11.14 6.78
N GLY A 74 4.40 11.71 6.48
CA GLY A 74 4.91 12.95 7.10
C GLY A 74 4.85 12.93 8.63
N SER A 75 4.14 13.89 9.23
CA SER A 75 3.93 13.98 10.69
C SER A 75 3.12 12.84 11.30
N GLY A 76 2.44 12.05 10.48
CA GLY A 76 1.73 10.84 10.87
C GLY A 76 0.39 10.71 10.13
N VAL A 77 0.06 9.47 9.79
CA VAL A 77 -1.26 9.07 9.26
C VAL A 77 -1.62 7.71 9.88
N VAL A 78 -2.90 7.50 10.17
CA VAL A 78 -3.46 6.16 10.43
C VAL A 78 -4.36 5.83 9.26
N HIS A 79 -4.18 4.65 8.67
CA HIS A 79 -4.96 4.26 7.49
C HIS A 79 -5.27 2.76 7.48
N ASP A 80 -6.23 2.37 6.66
CA ASP A 80 -6.57 0.98 6.37
C ASP A 80 -6.42 0.68 4.87
N GLU A 81 -6.16 -0.58 4.52
CA GLU A 81 -5.93 -1.01 3.13
C GLU A 81 -6.57 -2.38 2.92
N PHE A 82 -7.57 -2.46 2.06
CA PHE A 82 -8.30 -3.70 1.79
C PHE A 82 -8.51 -3.90 0.30
N HIS A 83 -8.70 -5.14 -0.13
CA HIS A 83 -9.27 -5.41 -1.45
C HIS A 83 -10.53 -4.56 -1.64
N SER A 84 -10.69 -3.95 -2.83
CA SER A 84 -11.91 -3.20 -3.11
C SER A 84 -13.14 -4.10 -2.97
N ARG A 85 -14.28 -3.50 -2.68
CA ARG A 85 -15.53 -4.26 -2.60
C ARG A 85 -15.84 -4.93 -3.94
N GLU A 86 -15.67 -4.20 -5.04
CA GLU A 86 -15.91 -4.70 -6.39
C GLU A 86 -14.99 -5.87 -6.74
N PHE A 87 -13.70 -5.79 -6.40
CA PHE A 87 -12.77 -6.89 -6.60
C PHE A 87 -13.10 -8.10 -5.72
N SER A 88 -13.45 -7.87 -4.45
CA SER A 88 -13.81 -8.94 -3.51
C SER A 88 -15.05 -9.72 -3.98
N GLU A 89 -16.07 -9.02 -4.47
CA GLU A 89 -17.30 -9.63 -4.99
C GLU A 89 -17.08 -10.43 -6.29
N LYS A 90 -16.16 -9.99 -7.16
CA LYS A 90 -15.87 -10.66 -8.44
C LYS A 90 -14.81 -11.76 -8.33
N GLY A 91 -13.90 -11.65 -7.38
CA GLY A 91 -12.65 -12.41 -7.35
C GLY A 91 -11.75 -12.12 -8.55
N GLY A 92 -10.62 -12.82 -8.63
CA GLY A 92 -9.68 -12.71 -9.74
C GLY A 92 -8.23 -12.76 -9.29
N ASP A 93 -7.34 -12.49 -10.24
CA ASP A 93 -5.92 -12.35 -9.97
C ASP A 93 -5.65 -11.04 -9.22
N PHE A 94 -4.84 -11.12 -8.17
CA PHE A 94 -4.35 -9.99 -7.41
C PHE A 94 -2.82 -9.96 -7.49
N GLU A 95 -2.26 -8.77 -7.73
CA GLU A 95 -0.83 -8.52 -7.67
C GLU A 95 -0.58 -7.04 -7.34
N MET A 96 0.22 -6.80 -6.32
CA MET A 96 0.53 -5.45 -5.84
C MET A 96 2.00 -5.33 -5.48
N ILE A 97 2.54 -4.11 -5.59
CA ILE A 97 3.84 -3.74 -5.04
C ILE A 97 3.61 -2.57 -4.09
N GLN A 98 4.16 -2.65 -2.87
CA GLN A 98 4.22 -1.51 -1.96
C GLN A 98 5.69 -1.15 -1.70
N LEU A 99 6.04 0.10 -1.99
CA LEU A 99 7.36 0.68 -1.81
C LEU A 99 7.30 1.76 -0.75
N TRP A 100 8.21 1.73 0.22
CA TRP A 100 8.37 2.82 1.18
C TRP A 100 9.55 3.69 0.80
N VAL A 101 9.32 4.99 0.72
CA VAL A 101 10.33 5.99 0.32
C VAL A 101 10.57 6.94 1.48
N ASN A 102 11.80 7.01 1.95
CA ASN A 102 12.17 7.86 3.08
C ASN A 102 11.99 9.34 2.75
N LEU A 103 11.58 10.14 3.73
CA LEU A 103 11.57 11.59 3.60
C LEU A 103 12.87 12.21 4.14
N PRO A 104 13.33 13.32 3.57
CA PRO A 104 14.44 14.08 4.14
C PRO A 104 14.05 14.64 5.51
N ALA A 105 15.02 14.81 6.41
CA ALA A 105 14.78 15.26 7.78
C ALA A 105 14.11 16.65 7.93
N LYS A 106 14.05 17.45 6.86
CA LYS A 106 13.44 18.79 6.83
C LYS A 106 12.14 18.84 5.99
N PHE A 107 11.55 17.69 5.69
CA PHE A 107 10.26 17.61 5.01
C PHE A 107 9.16 18.27 5.82
#